data_AF-A0A8J7BPL9-F1
#
_entry.id   AF-A0A8J7BPL9-F1
#
_cell.length_a   1.000
_cell.length_b   1.000
_cell.length_c   1.000
_cell.angle_alpha   90.00
_cell.angle_beta   90.00
_cell.angle_gamma   90.00
#
_symmetry.space_group_name_H-M   'P 1'
#
loop_
_entity.id
_entity.type
_entity.pdbx_description
1 polymer ?
#
loop_
_entity_poly.entity_id
_entity_poly.type
_entity_poly.pdbx_seq_one_letter_code
_entity_poly.pdbx_strand_id
1 'polypeptide(L)'
;MSNVYVAMRAIGGRGGNPFGFYGGTNGTLLQKIGVWAEGWMVKAVRVWLTDGTMQTFGNPSGSYKEHSFQPGERMTRLSLWGNGKGSRLGWIEFATDKGITFSHGMTDWKRNQEYPIDIGSGICCGVFGRAGSDIDNMGFVFLQKIRSSRLTDVTYPTLGLQMAAIQPRVIDSEEFHNSTSREQTQTFSVEEKITRKSSWSITAGLEYSYTSKVEAGIPEVATVGAESTWKVSISGTYGKEETEESTKRYDFPVVCPPNSRVKATATIKEGKLSVPYKGVIEVVLEAGSSFRYPIEGIYEGVSCSEVYFDIEEIGAAGYELFWNGQRVGHEPTWTRQQAIENLEWNKTQRPDVLVEGWYNGEKMGYELFLDTVRVKFEPTWTRQQAIADLRWQKLQNQGKNYKGWFNGEDLNTLAAKAEATPVTV
;
A
#
# COMPACT_ATOMS: atom_id res chain seq x y z
N MET A 1 -15.96 -1.36 -42.94
CA MET A 1 -15.28 -1.69 -41.68
C MET A 1 -13.98 -0.93 -41.66
N SER A 2 -13.77 -0.07 -40.67
CA SER A 2 -12.55 0.71 -40.55
C SER A 2 -11.38 -0.23 -40.22
N ASN A 3 -10.37 -0.28 -41.09
CA ASN A 3 -9.24 -1.20 -40.95
C ASN A 3 -8.40 -0.80 -39.72
N VAL A 4 -8.12 -1.75 -38.81
CA VAL A 4 -7.30 -1.53 -37.61
C VAL A 4 -5.82 -1.83 -37.88
N TYR A 5 -5.56 -2.71 -38.86
CA TYR A 5 -4.23 -3.12 -39.24
C TYR A 5 -3.72 -2.30 -40.42
N VAL A 6 -2.40 -2.21 -40.53
CA VAL A 6 -1.73 -1.74 -41.75
C VAL A 6 -2.03 -2.72 -42.89
N ALA A 7 -1.94 -2.24 -44.14
CA ALA A 7 -2.10 -3.10 -45.31
C ALA A 7 -1.14 -4.30 -45.24
N MET A 8 -1.71 -5.50 -45.11
CA MET A 8 -0.96 -6.73 -44.89
C MET A 8 -0.26 -7.18 -46.17
N ARG A 9 1.07 -7.32 -46.12
CA ARG A 9 1.90 -7.77 -47.24
C ARG A 9 2.76 -8.97 -46.86
N ALA A 10 2.57 -10.09 -47.56
CA ALA A 10 3.42 -11.28 -47.44
C ALA A 10 4.41 -11.36 -48.60
N ILE A 11 5.63 -11.84 -48.33
CA ILE A 11 6.70 -12.02 -49.32
C ILE A 11 7.07 -13.50 -49.41
N GLY A 12 7.17 -14.01 -50.64
CA GLY A 12 7.53 -15.39 -50.93
C GLY A 12 6.76 -15.96 -52.13
N GLY A 13 6.57 -17.28 -52.14
CA GLY A 13 5.82 -18.03 -53.17
C GLY A 13 4.35 -18.24 -52.84
N ARG A 14 3.69 -19.07 -53.65
CA ARG A 14 2.24 -19.35 -53.58
C ARG A 14 1.89 -20.74 -53.03
N GLY A 15 2.90 -21.56 -52.74
CA GLY A 15 2.71 -22.91 -52.20
C GLY A 15 2.24 -22.90 -50.73
N GLY A 16 2.22 -24.09 -50.13
CA GLY A 16 1.90 -24.26 -48.71
C GLY A 16 0.43 -24.00 -48.36
N ASN A 17 0.11 -24.32 -47.11
CA ASN A 17 -1.20 -24.09 -46.50
C ASN A 17 -1.22 -22.71 -45.82
N PRO A 18 -2.32 -21.96 -45.94
CA PRO A 18 -2.43 -20.65 -45.31
C PRO A 18 -2.42 -20.76 -43.78
N PHE A 19 -1.82 -19.77 -43.13
CA PHE A 19 -1.86 -19.58 -41.69
C PHE A 19 -2.02 -18.11 -41.31
N GLY A 20 -2.59 -17.88 -40.13
CA GLY A 20 -2.65 -16.58 -39.46
C GLY A 20 -2.53 -16.81 -37.96
N PHE A 21 -1.55 -16.19 -37.33
CA PHE A 21 -1.29 -16.30 -35.89
C PHE A 21 -0.89 -14.92 -35.36
N TYR A 22 -1.92 -14.15 -35.03
CA TYR A 22 -1.79 -12.78 -34.58
C TYR A 22 -2.97 -12.38 -33.70
N GLY A 23 -2.73 -11.44 -32.79
CA GLY A 23 -3.73 -10.77 -31.98
C GLY A 23 -3.99 -9.34 -32.46
N GLY A 24 -3.85 -8.37 -31.56
CA GLY A 24 -4.01 -6.94 -31.81
C GLY A 24 -5.24 -6.38 -31.13
N THR A 25 -6.43 -6.61 -31.69
CA THR A 25 -7.68 -6.06 -31.14
C THR A 25 -8.07 -6.64 -29.79
N ASN A 26 -7.47 -7.75 -29.38
CA ASN A 26 -7.60 -8.39 -28.07
C ASN A 26 -6.45 -8.05 -27.10
N GLY A 27 -5.57 -7.11 -27.46
CA GLY A 27 -4.40 -6.72 -26.65
C GLY A 27 -3.17 -7.61 -26.81
N THR A 28 -3.32 -8.79 -27.41
CA THR A 28 -2.22 -9.75 -27.63
C THR A 28 -1.24 -9.25 -28.70
N LEU A 29 0.06 -9.25 -28.39
CA LEU A 29 1.15 -8.83 -29.27
C LEU A 29 2.18 -9.94 -29.51
N LEU A 30 3.06 -9.76 -30.50
CA LEU A 30 4.24 -10.59 -30.71
C LEU A 30 5.23 -10.40 -29.54
N GLN A 31 5.49 -11.47 -28.79
CA GLN A 31 6.43 -11.45 -27.66
C GLN A 31 7.81 -11.99 -28.05
N LYS A 32 7.85 -13.02 -28.90
CA LYS A 32 9.10 -13.65 -29.32
C LYS A 32 8.96 -14.23 -30.73
N ILE A 33 10.05 -14.20 -31.48
CA ILE A 33 10.16 -14.88 -32.77
C ILE A 33 11.45 -15.69 -32.83
N GLY A 34 11.35 -16.92 -33.32
CA GLY A 34 12.46 -17.82 -33.60
C GLY A 34 12.41 -18.24 -35.06
N VAL A 35 13.53 -18.14 -35.77
CA VAL A 35 13.61 -18.36 -37.21
C VAL A 35 14.68 -19.42 -37.49
N TRP A 36 14.28 -20.47 -38.19
CA TRP A 36 15.18 -21.46 -38.76
C TRP A 36 15.41 -21.16 -40.24
N ALA A 37 16.64 -21.26 -40.71
CA ALA A 37 16.99 -21.06 -42.10
C ALA A 37 18.14 -21.98 -42.54
N GLU A 38 18.05 -22.45 -43.77
CA GLU A 38 19.07 -23.28 -44.42
C GLU A 38 18.95 -23.14 -45.94
N GLY A 39 20.05 -23.40 -46.63
CA GLY A 39 20.09 -23.47 -48.08
C GLY A 39 19.60 -22.17 -48.72
N TRP A 40 18.40 -22.24 -49.28
CA TRP A 40 17.80 -21.21 -50.10
C TRP A 40 16.50 -20.63 -49.50
N MET A 41 16.17 -20.93 -48.24
CA MET A 41 14.90 -20.51 -47.64
C MET A 41 14.95 -20.27 -46.13
N VAL A 42 13.94 -19.53 -45.66
CA VAL A 42 13.47 -19.63 -44.27
C VAL A 42 12.72 -20.96 -44.12
N LYS A 43 13.25 -21.82 -43.26
CA LYS A 43 12.81 -23.20 -43.08
C LYS A 43 11.61 -23.31 -42.15
N ALA A 44 11.64 -22.60 -41.03
CA ALA A 44 10.54 -22.58 -40.09
C ALA A 44 10.55 -21.29 -39.29
N VAL A 45 9.39 -20.91 -38.76
CA VAL A 45 9.24 -19.80 -37.84
C VAL A 45 8.40 -20.26 -36.66
N ARG A 46 8.87 -19.97 -35.45
CA ARG A 46 8.12 -20.12 -34.22
C ARG A 46 7.82 -18.75 -33.66
N VAL A 47 6.57 -18.53 -33.28
CA VAL A 47 6.08 -17.28 -32.72
C VAL A 47 5.45 -17.54 -31.37
N TRP A 48 5.73 -16.67 -30.41
CA TRP A 48 5.07 -16.61 -29.10
C TRP A 48 4.37 -15.27 -28.99
N LEU A 49 3.14 -15.29 -28.49
CA LEU A 49 2.34 -14.11 -28.24
C LEU A 49 2.28 -13.79 -26.74
N THR A 50 1.95 -12.55 -26.39
CA THR A 50 1.91 -12.07 -25.00
C THR A 50 0.84 -12.74 -24.13
N ASP A 51 -0.13 -13.45 -24.72
CA ASP A 51 -1.11 -14.27 -24.01
C ASP A 51 -0.60 -15.68 -23.65
N GLY A 52 0.68 -15.95 -23.92
CA GLY A 52 1.33 -17.22 -23.63
C GLY A 52 1.14 -18.29 -24.71
N THR A 53 0.34 -18.02 -25.76
CA THR A 53 0.19 -18.94 -26.88
C THR A 53 1.45 -18.97 -27.75
N MET A 54 1.72 -20.11 -28.37
CA MET A 54 2.83 -20.24 -29.31
C MET A 54 2.54 -21.23 -30.43
N GLN A 55 3.10 -20.99 -31.61
CA GLN A 55 2.92 -21.85 -32.78
C GLN A 55 4.19 -21.90 -33.64
N THR A 56 4.43 -23.04 -34.28
CA THR A 56 5.53 -23.25 -35.25
C THR A 56 4.95 -23.51 -36.63
N PHE A 57 5.51 -22.85 -37.65
CA PHE A 57 5.18 -23.02 -39.06
C PHE A 57 6.42 -23.50 -39.82
N GLY A 58 6.27 -24.41 -40.78
CA GLY A 58 7.40 -25.09 -41.42
C GLY A 58 7.98 -26.21 -40.55
N ASN A 59 9.00 -26.91 -41.07
CA ASN A 59 9.68 -28.00 -40.37
C ASN A 59 11.08 -27.56 -39.93
N PRO A 60 11.32 -27.27 -38.63
CA PRO A 60 12.59 -26.75 -38.14
C PRO A 60 13.81 -27.58 -38.58
N SER A 61 14.79 -26.92 -39.20
CA SER A 61 16.09 -27.47 -39.58
C SER A 61 17.06 -26.33 -39.87
N GLY A 62 18.37 -26.60 -39.75
CA GLY A 62 19.41 -25.63 -40.06
C GLY A 62 19.66 -24.59 -38.98
N SER A 63 20.18 -23.43 -39.41
CA SER A 63 20.62 -22.36 -38.52
C SER A 63 19.42 -21.68 -37.82
N TYR A 64 19.53 -21.45 -36.51
CA TYR A 64 18.47 -20.85 -35.70
C TYR A 64 18.90 -19.49 -35.13
N LYS A 65 18.00 -18.52 -35.16
CA LYS A 65 18.15 -17.24 -34.45
C LYS A 65 16.81 -16.78 -33.91
N GLU A 66 16.82 -16.20 -32.72
CA GLU A 66 15.61 -15.69 -32.06
C GLU A 66 15.77 -14.27 -31.54
N HIS A 67 14.64 -13.62 -31.32
CA HIS A 67 14.53 -12.33 -30.63
C HIS A 67 13.33 -12.36 -29.70
N SER A 68 13.54 -11.96 -28.45
CA SER A 68 12.49 -11.74 -27.46
C SER A 68 12.30 -10.23 -27.29
N PHE A 69 11.09 -9.75 -27.53
CA PHE A 69 10.78 -8.33 -27.40
C PHE A 69 10.68 -7.95 -25.93
N GLN A 70 11.34 -6.87 -25.55
CA GLN A 70 11.14 -6.26 -24.23
C GLN A 70 9.73 -5.63 -24.16
N PRO A 71 9.12 -5.54 -22.98
CA PRO A 71 7.88 -4.79 -22.80
C PRO A 71 8.02 -3.35 -23.34
N GLY A 72 7.12 -2.94 -24.25
CA GLY A 72 7.18 -1.64 -24.91
C GLY A 72 8.15 -1.53 -26.10
N GLU A 73 8.94 -2.57 -26.42
CA GLU A 73 9.79 -2.58 -27.61
C GLU A 73 8.95 -2.67 -28.89
N ARG A 74 9.26 -1.81 -29.86
CA ARG A 74 8.55 -1.73 -31.14
C ARG A 74 9.51 -1.80 -32.29
N MET A 75 9.05 -2.34 -33.42
CA MET A 75 9.83 -2.30 -34.65
C MET A 75 9.87 -0.87 -35.19
N THR A 76 11.03 -0.45 -35.69
CA THR A 76 11.24 0.84 -36.38
C THR A 76 11.45 0.66 -37.88
N ARG A 77 11.82 -0.56 -38.29
CA ARG A 77 11.87 -1.00 -39.69
C ARG A 77 11.66 -2.50 -39.78
N LEU A 78 11.07 -2.95 -40.88
CA LEU A 78 11.00 -4.36 -41.26
C LEU A 78 11.20 -4.45 -42.77
N SER A 79 12.07 -5.36 -43.17
CA SER A 79 12.28 -5.73 -44.56
C SER A 79 12.23 -7.25 -44.69
N LEU A 80 11.64 -7.69 -45.79
CA LEU A 80 11.54 -9.11 -46.15
C LEU A 80 12.17 -9.32 -47.53
N TRP A 81 12.71 -10.52 -47.75
CA TRP A 81 13.20 -10.94 -49.05
C TRP A 81 12.58 -12.27 -49.42
N GLY A 82 12.24 -12.44 -50.70
CA GLY A 82 12.02 -13.77 -51.26
C GLY A 82 13.36 -14.49 -51.46
N ASN A 83 13.31 -15.77 -51.76
CA ASN A 83 14.48 -16.57 -52.13
C ASN A 83 15.04 -16.28 -53.54
N GLY A 84 14.72 -15.15 -54.18
CA GLY A 84 15.17 -14.87 -55.54
C GLY A 84 14.44 -15.60 -56.69
N LYS A 85 13.73 -16.70 -56.42
CA LYS A 85 12.90 -17.41 -57.41
C LYS A 85 11.40 -17.20 -57.21
N GLY A 86 11.00 -16.49 -56.16
CA GLY A 86 9.60 -16.23 -55.84
C GLY A 86 8.85 -17.49 -55.40
N SER A 87 9.54 -18.45 -54.78
CA SER A 87 8.94 -19.70 -54.30
C SER A 87 8.94 -19.85 -52.78
N ARG A 88 9.82 -19.15 -52.06
CA ARG A 88 9.91 -19.16 -50.59
C ARG A 88 10.21 -17.77 -50.05
N LEU A 89 9.92 -17.57 -48.77
CA LEU A 89 10.55 -16.51 -47.98
C LEU A 89 12.04 -16.84 -47.83
N GLY A 90 12.91 -15.86 -48.11
CA GLY A 90 14.36 -16.03 -48.08
C GLY A 90 15.03 -15.38 -46.89
N TRP A 91 14.52 -14.25 -46.40
CA TRP A 91 15.18 -13.48 -45.33
C TRP A 91 14.21 -12.58 -44.57
N ILE A 92 14.47 -12.41 -43.27
CA ILE A 92 13.75 -11.49 -42.38
C ILE A 92 14.78 -10.56 -41.73
N GLU A 93 14.57 -9.26 -41.85
CA GLU A 93 15.36 -8.26 -41.13
C GLU A 93 14.47 -7.19 -40.50
N PHE A 94 14.66 -6.90 -39.22
CA PHE A 94 14.00 -5.79 -38.55
C PHE A 94 14.96 -5.09 -37.58
N ALA A 95 14.66 -3.84 -37.26
CA ALA A 95 15.25 -3.14 -36.13
C ALA A 95 14.17 -2.60 -35.20
N THR A 96 14.55 -2.31 -33.96
CA THR A 96 13.62 -1.88 -32.91
C THR A 96 13.99 -0.51 -32.33
N ASP A 97 13.06 0.09 -31.60
CA ASP A 97 13.26 1.35 -30.88
C ASP A 97 14.20 1.21 -29.66
N LYS A 98 14.67 -0.01 -29.38
CA LYS A 98 15.73 -0.31 -28.40
C LYS A 98 17.11 -0.48 -29.03
N GLY A 99 17.25 -0.15 -30.32
CA GLY A 99 18.52 -0.25 -31.05
C GLY A 99 18.94 -1.67 -31.42
N ILE A 100 18.05 -2.66 -31.24
CA ILE A 100 18.31 -4.04 -31.66
C ILE A 100 18.12 -4.17 -33.16
N THR A 101 18.97 -4.97 -33.81
CA THR A 101 18.76 -5.43 -35.19
C THR A 101 18.74 -6.95 -35.22
N PHE A 102 17.64 -7.50 -35.72
CA PHE A 102 17.51 -8.92 -36.05
C PHE A 102 17.64 -9.07 -37.57
N SER A 103 18.48 -10.01 -38.01
CA SER A 103 18.66 -10.35 -39.42
C SER A 103 18.98 -11.84 -39.48
N HIS A 104 18.13 -12.61 -40.19
CA HIS A 104 18.28 -14.06 -40.35
C HIS A 104 17.59 -14.56 -41.62
N GLY A 105 18.19 -15.52 -42.31
CA GLY A 105 17.67 -16.07 -43.56
C GLY A 105 18.58 -17.11 -44.19
N MET A 106 18.29 -17.43 -45.45
CA MET A 106 18.96 -18.44 -46.27
C MET A 106 20.51 -18.39 -46.21
N THR A 107 21.17 -19.55 -46.19
CA THR A 107 22.63 -19.64 -45.97
C THR A 107 23.45 -19.73 -47.25
N ASP A 108 22.88 -20.30 -48.32
CA ASP A 108 23.60 -20.61 -49.56
C ASP A 108 23.28 -19.59 -50.65
N TRP A 109 22.03 -19.13 -50.71
CA TRP A 109 21.58 -18.16 -51.69
C TRP A 109 21.71 -16.73 -51.16
N LYS A 110 21.96 -15.78 -52.07
CA LYS A 110 22.18 -14.37 -51.70
C LYS A 110 20.86 -13.58 -51.74
N ARG A 111 20.73 -12.60 -50.83
CA ARG A 111 19.62 -11.64 -50.85
C ARG A 111 19.56 -10.94 -52.20
N ASN A 112 18.36 -10.80 -52.75
CA ASN A 112 18.08 -10.08 -53.99
C ASN A 112 17.24 -8.82 -53.71
N GLN A 113 16.07 -8.66 -54.34
CA GLN A 113 15.11 -7.59 -54.09
C GLN A 113 14.66 -7.55 -52.62
N GLU A 114 14.96 -6.43 -51.97
CA GLU A 114 14.42 -6.06 -50.67
C GLU A 114 12.98 -5.58 -50.80
N TYR A 115 12.12 -5.99 -49.87
CA TYR A 115 10.78 -5.48 -49.73
C TYR A 115 10.63 -4.83 -48.36
N PRO A 116 10.80 -3.49 -48.27
CA PRO A 116 10.45 -2.74 -47.08
C PRO A 116 8.95 -2.86 -46.80
N ILE A 117 8.60 -3.07 -45.54
CA ILE A 117 7.23 -3.25 -45.08
C ILE A 117 6.80 -1.98 -44.33
N ASP A 118 5.60 -1.47 -44.66
CA ASP A 118 4.96 -0.45 -43.83
C ASP A 118 4.55 -1.10 -42.51
N ILE A 119 5.11 -0.60 -41.42
CA ILE A 119 4.90 -1.12 -40.07
C ILE A 119 3.92 -0.29 -39.25
N GLY A 120 3.37 0.81 -39.80
CA GLY A 120 2.41 1.67 -39.11
C GLY A 120 2.91 2.16 -37.75
N SER A 121 2.36 1.61 -36.66
CA SER A 121 2.77 1.92 -35.29
C SER A 121 4.09 1.27 -34.85
N GLY A 122 4.60 0.28 -35.58
CA GLY A 122 5.70 -0.59 -35.17
C GLY A 122 5.30 -1.69 -34.19
N ILE A 123 4.02 -1.75 -33.78
CA ILE A 123 3.48 -2.74 -32.86
C ILE A 123 3.07 -3.97 -33.65
N CYS A 124 3.84 -5.05 -33.50
CA CYS A 124 3.58 -6.30 -34.18
C CYS A 124 2.56 -7.15 -33.40
N CYS A 125 1.46 -7.50 -34.04
CA CYS A 125 0.42 -8.37 -33.50
C CYS A 125 0.69 -9.86 -33.73
N GLY A 126 1.61 -10.19 -34.64
CA GLY A 126 1.94 -11.57 -35.02
C GLY A 126 2.24 -11.70 -36.50
N VAL A 127 2.00 -12.89 -37.05
CA VAL A 127 2.39 -13.26 -38.41
C VAL A 127 1.25 -13.93 -39.18
N PHE A 128 1.33 -13.88 -40.50
CA PHE A 128 0.44 -14.59 -41.40
C PHE A 128 1.21 -15.02 -42.64
N GLY A 129 0.70 -16.00 -43.37
CA GLY A 129 1.39 -16.46 -44.58
C GLY A 129 0.93 -17.82 -45.05
N ARG A 130 1.86 -18.56 -45.66
CA ARG A 130 1.67 -19.94 -46.11
C ARG A 130 2.89 -20.77 -45.79
N ALA A 131 2.68 -21.99 -45.32
CA ALA A 131 3.76 -22.91 -44.98
C ALA A 131 3.41 -24.36 -45.30
N GLY A 132 4.44 -25.14 -45.60
CA GLY A 132 4.41 -26.60 -45.70
C GLY A 132 5.63 -27.17 -44.97
N SER A 133 6.51 -27.83 -45.71
CA SER A 133 7.84 -28.21 -45.18
C SER A 133 8.70 -26.99 -44.83
N ASP A 134 8.49 -25.87 -45.53
CA ASP A 134 9.23 -24.61 -45.37
C ASP A 134 8.25 -23.43 -45.33
N ILE A 135 8.75 -22.19 -45.19
CA ILE A 135 7.93 -20.99 -45.28
C ILE A 135 7.78 -20.55 -46.74
N ASP A 136 6.64 -20.86 -47.35
CA ASP A 136 6.31 -20.46 -48.72
C ASP A 136 6.23 -18.93 -48.83
N ASN A 137 5.47 -18.29 -47.95
CA ASN A 137 5.49 -16.84 -47.79
C ASN A 137 5.14 -16.46 -46.34
N MET A 138 5.53 -15.26 -45.94
CA MET A 138 5.13 -14.71 -44.66
C MET A 138 5.06 -13.19 -44.73
N GLY A 139 4.14 -12.62 -43.96
CA GLY A 139 4.09 -11.23 -43.59
C GLY A 139 3.88 -11.07 -42.09
N PHE A 140 4.03 -9.85 -41.62
CA PHE A 140 3.80 -9.44 -40.24
C PHE A 140 2.54 -8.59 -40.16
N VAL A 141 1.81 -8.70 -39.06
CA VAL A 141 0.59 -7.91 -38.82
C VAL A 141 0.93 -6.77 -37.88
N PHE A 142 0.70 -5.53 -38.32
CA PHE A 142 0.95 -4.34 -37.51
C PHE A 142 -0.33 -3.54 -37.27
N LEU A 143 -0.47 -2.99 -36.06
CA LEU A 143 -1.49 -1.98 -35.80
C LEU A 143 -1.15 -0.69 -36.55
N GLN A 144 -2.18 0.01 -37.01
CA GLN A 144 -2.04 1.41 -37.40
C GLN A 144 -1.61 2.26 -36.20
N LYS A 145 -1.16 3.49 -36.49
CA LYS A 145 -0.73 4.43 -35.46
C LYS A 145 -1.82 4.67 -34.43
N ILE A 146 -1.44 4.64 -33.17
CA ILE A 146 -2.34 4.82 -32.03
C ILE A 146 -2.39 6.30 -31.66
N ARG A 147 -3.59 6.88 -31.63
CA ARG A 147 -3.83 8.23 -31.12
C ARG A 147 -3.91 8.24 -29.59
N SER A 148 -4.64 7.30 -29.00
CA SER A 148 -4.79 7.20 -27.54
C SER A 148 -5.12 5.77 -27.10
N SER A 149 -4.70 5.44 -25.87
CA SER A 149 -5.09 4.22 -25.16
C SER A 149 -5.43 4.59 -23.71
N ARG A 150 -6.57 4.11 -23.21
CA ARG A 150 -7.06 4.39 -21.86
C ARG A 150 -7.64 3.13 -21.21
N LEU A 151 -7.43 2.98 -19.90
CA LEU A 151 -8.18 2.01 -19.09
C LEU A 151 -9.47 2.66 -18.62
N THR A 152 -10.61 2.03 -18.90
CA THR A 152 -11.96 2.51 -18.62
C THR A 152 -12.79 1.42 -17.94
N ASP A 153 -14.02 1.74 -17.52
CA ASP A 153 -14.98 0.77 -16.96
C ASP A 153 -14.39 -0.06 -15.80
N VAL A 154 -13.59 0.59 -14.95
CA VAL A 154 -12.87 -0.09 -13.86
C VAL A 154 -13.82 -0.46 -12.72
N THR A 155 -13.73 -1.70 -12.25
CA THR A 155 -14.49 -2.24 -11.11
C THR A 155 -13.59 -3.01 -10.15
N TYR A 156 -14.00 -3.09 -8.89
CA TYR A 156 -13.27 -3.76 -7.81
C TYR A 156 -14.12 -4.84 -7.14
N PRO A 157 -14.20 -6.06 -7.71
CA PRO A 157 -15.21 -7.05 -7.33
C PRO A 157 -15.16 -7.51 -5.86
N THR A 158 -13.98 -7.47 -5.24
CA THR A 158 -13.76 -7.96 -3.87
C THR A 158 -13.62 -6.83 -2.83
N LEU A 159 -13.83 -5.58 -3.21
CA LEU A 159 -13.58 -4.41 -2.35
C LEU A 159 -14.39 -4.46 -1.04
N GLY A 160 -15.67 -4.83 -1.11
CA GLY A 160 -16.54 -4.94 0.06
C GLY A 160 -16.10 -6.00 1.07
N LEU A 161 -15.21 -6.92 0.69
CA LEU A 161 -14.66 -7.94 1.58
C LEU A 161 -13.42 -7.47 2.34
N GLN A 162 -12.86 -6.29 2.00
CA GLN A 162 -11.61 -5.77 2.55
C GLN A 162 -11.80 -4.85 3.76
N MET A 163 -12.85 -5.04 4.57
CA MET A 163 -13.09 -4.22 5.77
C MET A 163 -11.93 -4.32 6.78
N ALA A 164 -11.34 -5.51 6.93
CA ALA A 164 -10.19 -5.75 7.81
C ALA A 164 -8.90 -5.04 7.35
N ALA A 165 -8.85 -4.56 6.10
CA ALA A 165 -7.70 -3.79 5.61
C ALA A 165 -7.70 -2.35 6.13
N ILE A 166 -8.82 -1.89 6.70
CA ILE A 166 -8.96 -0.57 7.33
C ILE A 166 -8.55 -0.70 8.79
N GLN A 167 -7.47 -0.03 9.17
CA GLN A 167 -6.91 -0.09 10.52
C GLN A 167 -6.86 1.32 11.12
N PRO A 168 -7.33 1.50 12.37
CA PRO A 168 -7.18 2.77 13.07
C PRO A 168 -5.73 2.99 13.49
N ARG A 169 -5.30 4.25 13.45
CA ARG A 169 -4.02 4.72 13.97
C ARG A 169 -4.27 5.97 14.80
N VAL A 170 -3.86 5.93 16.06
CA VAL A 170 -3.83 7.13 16.91
C VAL A 170 -2.77 8.08 16.36
N ILE A 171 -3.18 9.32 16.10
CA ILE A 171 -2.29 10.39 15.64
C ILE A 171 -1.61 11.01 16.85
N ASP A 172 -2.42 11.44 17.81
CA ASP A 172 -1.97 12.08 19.04
C ASP A 172 -3.05 11.97 20.13
N SER A 173 -2.65 12.17 21.37
CA SER A 173 -3.55 12.21 22.51
C SER A 173 -3.04 13.13 23.61
N GLU A 174 -3.94 13.92 24.19
CA GLU A 174 -3.63 14.90 25.22
C GLU A 174 -4.67 14.85 26.35
N GLU A 175 -4.22 15.05 27.58
CA GLU A 175 -5.08 15.15 28.76
C GLU A 175 -5.33 16.62 29.13
N PHE A 176 -6.58 16.94 29.43
CA PHE A 176 -7.03 18.26 29.82
C PHE A 176 -7.65 18.22 31.21
N HIS A 177 -7.23 19.16 32.06
CA HIS A 177 -7.63 19.20 33.47
C HIS A 177 -8.37 20.50 33.74
N ASN A 178 -9.54 20.40 34.38
CA ASN A 178 -10.29 21.55 34.86
C ASN A 178 -10.48 21.44 36.38
N SER A 179 -9.67 22.20 37.12
CA SER A 179 -9.74 22.29 38.59
C SER A 179 -10.65 23.41 39.09
N THR A 180 -11.45 24.00 38.21
CA THR A 180 -12.37 25.09 38.56
C THR A 180 -13.79 24.60 38.69
N SER A 181 -14.64 25.39 39.33
CA SER A 181 -16.08 25.12 39.47
C SER A 181 -16.90 25.51 38.23
N ARG A 182 -16.26 25.90 37.14
CA ARG A 182 -16.90 26.29 35.88
C ARG A 182 -16.36 25.44 34.74
N GLU A 183 -17.18 25.18 33.73
CA GLU A 183 -16.75 24.49 32.51
C GLU A 183 -15.64 25.27 31.80
N GLN A 184 -14.68 24.56 31.22
CA GLN A 184 -13.61 25.12 30.42
C GLN A 184 -13.59 24.48 29.04
N THR A 185 -13.30 25.27 28.01
CA THR A 185 -13.07 24.78 26.65
C THR A 185 -11.64 25.08 26.26
N GLN A 186 -10.91 24.05 25.83
CA GLN A 186 -9.53 24.14 25.33
C GLN A 186 -9.48 23.61 23.89
N THR A 187 -8.41 23.91 23.16
CA THR A 187 -8.24 23.46 21.78
C THR A 187 -7.16 22.39 21.71
N PHE A 188 -7.52 21.20 21.23
CA PHE A 188 -6.57 20.14 20.90
C PHE A 188 -6.22 20.23 19.42
N SER A 189 -4.94 20.47 19.09
CA SER A 189 -4.47 20.69 17.72
C SER A 189 -3.58 19.55 17.27
N VAL A 190 -3.85 18.96 16.11
CA VAL A 190 -3.03 17.89 15.53
C VAL A 190 -2.69 18.18 14.08
N GLU A 191 -1.50 17.76 13.66
CA GLU A 191 -1.05 17.82 12.27
C GLU A 191 -0.72 16.41 11.79
N GLU A 192 -1.31 16.01 10.65
CA GLU A 192 -1.13 14.67 10.11
C GLU A 192 -0.92 14.70 8.60
N LYS A 193 0.00 13.85 8.12
CA LYS A 193 0.29 13.68 6.71
C LYS A 193 -0.64 12.62 6.11
N ILE A 194 -1.64 13.08 5.36
CA ILE A 194 -2.56 12.23 4.62
C ILE A 194 -1.90 11.77 3.33
N THR A 195 -1.82 10.46 3.14
CA THR A 195 -1.24 9.85 1.92
C THR A 195 -2.32 9.10 1.16
N ARG A 196 -2.43 9.37 -0.14
CA ARG A 196 -3.27 8.64 -1.08
C ARG A 196 -2.40 8.02 -2.14
N LYS A 197 -2.56 6.73 -2.37
CA LYS A 197 -1.85 5.98 -3.42
C LYS A 197 -2.84 5.18 -4.23
N SER A 198 -2.61 5.15 -5.54
CA SER A 198 -3.40 4.39 -6.49
C SER A 198 -2.47 3.79 -7.52
N SER A 199 -2.56 2.48 -7.75
CA SER A 199 -1.81 1.76 -8.77
C SER A 199 -2.69 0.70 -9.40
N TRP A 200 -2.78 0.70 -10.73
CA TRP A 200 -3.42 -0.36 -11.50
C TRP A 200 -2.36 -1.16 -12.24
N SER A 201 -2.16 -2.42 -11.81
CA SER A 201 -1.16 -3.28 -12.44
C SER A 201 -1.51 -3.51 -13.91
N ILE A 202 -0.51 -3.35 -14.78
CA ILE A 202 -0.57 -3.72 -16.18
C ILE A 202 0.71 -4.49 -16.48
N THR A 203 0.61 -5.77 -16.84
CA THR A 203 1.77 -6.68 -16.85
C THR A 203 2.32 -7.00 -18.24
N ALA A 204 1.50 -6.96 -19.29
CA ALA A 204 1.91 -7.31 -20.65
C ALA A 204 1.04 -6.63 -21.71
N GLY A 205 1.30 -6.94 -22.98
CA GLY A 205 0.43 -6.54 -24.08
C GLY A 205 0.54 -5.08 -24.49
N LEU A 206 -0.48 -4.64 -25.22
CA LEU A 206 -0.57 -3.31 -25.79
C LEU A 206 -0.71 -2.23 -24.72
N GLU A 207 -1.49 -2.52 -23.69
CA GLU A 207 -1.79 -1.63 -22.58
C GLU A 207 -0.54 -1.27 -21.75
N TYR A 208 0.40 -2.20 -21.59
CA TYR A 208 1.68 -1.92 -20.93
C TYR A 208 2.43 -0.80 -21.65
N SER A 209 2.42 -0.88 -22.97
CA SER A 209 3.22 -0.06 -23.87
C SER A 209 2.59 1.31 -24.16
N TYR A 210 1.26 1.43 -24.10
CA TYR A 210 0.53 2.62 -24.57
C TYR A 210 -0.50 3.21 -23.61
N THR A 211 -0.97 2.47 -22.61
CA THR A 211 -1.93 3.01 -21.65
C THR A 211 -1.18 3.84 -20.62
N SER A 212 -1.31 5.16 -20.71
CA SER A 212 -0.77 6.10 -19.72
C SER A 212 -1.84 6.68 -18.81
N LYS A 213 -3.12 6.55 -19.18
CA LYS A 213 -4.26 7.12 -18.47
C LYS A 213 -5.26 6.05 -18.05
N VAL A 214 -5.74 6.18 -16.82
CA VAL A 214 -6.79 5.40 -16.21
C VAL A 214 -7.98 6.32 -15.92
N GLU A 215 -9.15 5.95 -16.41
CA GLU A 215 -10.43 6.60 -16.11
C GLU A 215 -11.22 5.67 -15.19
N ALA A 216 -11.16 5.96 -13.89
CA ALA A 216 -11.72 5.12 -12.84
C ALA A 216 -12.10 5.93 -11.62
N GLY A 217 -12.97 5.40 -10.77
CA GLY A 217 -13.08 5.86 -9.38
C GLY A 217 -12.01 5.19 -8.52
N ILE A 218 -11.56 5.86 -7.48
CA ILE A 218 -10.55 5.36 -6.53
C ILE A 218 -11.27 4.83 -5.28
N PRO A 219 -10.94 3.62 -4.78
CA PRO A 219 -11.40 3.16 -3.48
C PRO A 219 -10.90 4.05 -2.34
N GLU A 220 -11.82 4.61 -1.57
CA GLU A 220 -11.58 5.49 -0.44
C GLU A 220 -12.20 4.95 0.85
N VAL A 221 -11.54 5.21 1.98
CA VAL A 221 -12.09 4.89 3.30
C VAL A 221 -13.15 5.93 3.66
N ALA A 222 -14.39 5.49 3.81
CA ALA A 222 -15.49 6.30 4.33
C ALA A 222 -15.80 5.91 5.77
N THR A 223 -16.07 6.90 6.61
CA THR A 223 -16.48 6.72 8.02
C THR A 223 -17.92 7.17 8.20
N VAL A 224 -18.71 6.40 8.95
CA VAL A 224 -20.05 6.77 9.42
C VAL A 224 -20.11 6.44 10.90
N GLY A 225 -19.99 7.46 11.75
CA GLY A 225 -19.80 7.26 13.20
C GLY A 225 -18.55 6.41 13.47
N ALA A 226 -18.70 5.34 14.26
CA ALA A 226 -17.60 4.42 14.59
C ALA A 226 -17.29 3.42 13.46
N GLU A 227 -18.21 3.20 12.52
CA GLU A 227 -18.07 2.21 11.44
C GLU A 227 -17.29 2.77 10.25
N SER A 228 -16.62 1.88 9.52
CA SER A 228 -15.89 2.23 8.31
C SER A 228 -16.17 1.25 7.19
N THR A 229 -16.20 1.80 5.97
CA THR A 229 -16.40 1.03 4.77
C THR A 229 -15.56 1.59 3.62
N TRP A 230 -15.42 0.81 2.57
CA TRP A 230 -14.83 1.24 1.31
C TRP A 230 -15.92 1.83 0.42
N LYS A 231 -15.64 3.00 -0.15
CA LYS A 231 -16.48 3.61 -1.19
C LYS A 231 -15.62 3.92 -2.41
N VAL A 232 -16.13 3.70 -3.61
CA VAL A 232 -15.46 4.13 -4.83
C VAL A 232 -15.83 5.58 -5.11
N SER A 233 -14.83 6.44 -5.34
CA SER A 233 -15.03 7.84 -5.67
C SER A 233 -15.68 8.02 -7.04
N ILE A 234 -16.08 9.27 -7.36
CA ILE A 234 -16.50 9.61 -8.72
C ILE A 234 -15.31 9.41 -9.67
N SER A 235 -15.59 8.89 -10.86
CA SER A 235 -14.55 8.62 -11.85
C SER A 235 -13.76 9.89 -12.18
N GLY A 236 -12.43 9.80 -12.05
CA GLY A 236 -11.46 10.80 -12.48
C GLY A 236 -10.54 10.26 -13.58
N THR A 237 -9.51 11.04 -13.94
CA THR A 237 -8.45 10.62 -14.88
C THR A 237 -7.11 10.67 -14.18
N TYR A 238 -6.40 9.55 -14.17
CA TYR A 238 -5.17 9.34 -13.42
C TYR A 238 -4.08 8.71 -14.29
N GLY A 239 -2.83 8.78 -13.84
CA GLY A 239 -1.76 7.90 -14.28
C GLY A 239 -2.00 6.44 -13.88
N LYS A 240 -1.16 5.53 -14.38
CA LYS A 240 -1.16 4.12 -13.94
C LYS A 240 -0.81 3.96 -12.46
N GLU A 241 0.02 4.87 -11.97
CA GLU A 241 0.45 4.96 -10.59
C GLU A 241 0.48 6.43 -10.18
N GLU A 242 -0.12 6.74 -9.05
CA GLU A 242 -0.11 8.08 -8.47
C GLU A 242 0.08 8.02 -6.96
N THR A 243 0.75 9.03 -6.43
CA THR A 243 0.89 9.25 -4.99
C THR A 243 0.64 10.73 -4.73
N GLU A 244 -0.34 11.01 -3.89
CA GLU A 244 -0.63 12.34 -3.39
C GLU A 244 -0.40 12.36 -1.88
N GLU A 245 0.30 13.38 -1.43
CA GLU A 245 0.57 13.59 0.00
C GLU A 245 0.14 15.00 0.37
N SER A 246 -0.64 15.14 1.43
CA SER A 246 -1.07 16.43 1.95
C SER A 246 -0.99 16.43 3.46
N THR A 247 -0.29 17.40 4.03
CA THR A 247 -0.31 17.64 5.47
C THR A 247 -1.50 18.50 5.82
N LYS A 248 -2.31 18.04 6.79
CA LYS A 248 -3.50 18.75 7.26
C LYS A 248 -3.40 18.99 8.76
N ARG A 249 -3.78 20.18 9.17
CA ARG A 249 -3.97 20.55 10.57
C ARG A 249 -5.44 20.49 10.94
N TYR A 250 -5.73 19.95 12.10
CA TYR A 250 -7.07 19.85 12.69
C TYR A 250 -7.04 20.46 14.09
N ASP A 251 -8.03 21.28 14.39
CA ASP A 251 -8.20 21.90 15.70
C ASP A 251 -9.57 21.47 16.26
N PHE A 252 -9.58 20.76 17.39
CA PHE A 252 -10.79 20.21 18.02
C PHE A 252 -11.09 20.93 19.34
N PRO A 253 -12.33 21.36 19.59
CA PRO A 253 -12.72 21.91 20.89
C PRO A 253 -12.90 20.78 21.91
N VAL A 254 -12.17 20.85 23.02
CA VAL A 254 -12.26 19.93 24.16
C VAL A 254 -12.98 20.63 25.29
N VAL A 255 -14.19 20.18 25.58
CA VAL A 255 -14.97 20.63 26.74
C VAL A 255 -14.57 19.79 27.94
N CYS A 256 -14.04 20.45 28.97
CA CYS A 256 -13.65 19.82 30.23
C CYS A 256 -14.60 20.31 31.34
N PRO A 257 -15.50 19.45 31.84
CA PRO A 257 -16.44 19.79 32.92
C PRO A 257 -15.75 20.30 34.20
N PRO A 258 -16.46 21.01 35.09
CA PRO A 258 -15.94 21.42 36.38
C PRO A 258 -15.37 20.24 37.17
N ASN A 259 -14.19 20.43 37.76
CA ASN A 259 -13.52 19.41 38.58
C ASN A 259 -13.43 18.05 37.87
N SER A 260 -12.95 18.00 36.63
CA SER A 260 -12.79 16.76 35.87
C SER A 260 -11.47 16.69 35.11
N ARG A 261 -11.14 15.48 34.65
CA ARG A 261 -10.04 15.21 33.72
C ARG A 261 -10.61 14.51 32.49
N VAL A 262 -10.30 15.03 31.32
CA VAL A 262 -10.67 14.41 30.05
C VAL A 262 -9.42 14.11 29.23
N LYS A 263 -9.46 13.06 28.44
CA LYS A 263 -8.41 12.70 27.49
C LYS A 263 -8.98 12.82 26.09
N ALA A 264 -8.41 13.70 25.28
CA ALA A 264 -8.72 13.79 23.86
C ALA A 264 -7.79 12.84 23.08
N THR A 265 -8.34 12.13 22.10
CA THR A 265 -7.57 11.25 21.22
C THR A 265 -7.96 11.52 19.78
N ALA A 266 -7.00 11.95 18.95
CA ALA A 266 -7.19 12.07 17.51
C ALA A 266 -6.80 10.75 16.83
N THR A 267 -7.68 10.22 16.00
CA THR A 267 -7.48 8.96 15.29
C THR A 267 -7.77 9.13 13.81
N ILE A 268 -7.02 8.41 12.99
CA ILE A 268 -7.26 8.26 11.56
C ILE A 268 -7.39 6.79 11.21
N LYS A 269 -8.21 6.44 10.21
CA LYS A 269 -8.26 5.09 9.68
C LYS A 269 -7.52 5.05 8.36
N GLU A 270 -6.53 4.16 8.28
CA GLU A 270 -5.74 3.93 7.07
C GLU A 270 -6.15 2.58 6.49
N GLY A 271 -6.50 2.57 5.20
CA GLY A 271 -6.79 1.37 4.45
C GLY A 271 -5.68 1.11 3.43
N LYS A 272 -5.12 -0.11 3.45
CA LYS A 272 -4.16 -0.59 2.44
C LYS A 272 -4.78 -1.72 1.64
N LEU A 273 -4.96 -1.49 0.34
CA LEU A 273 -5.59 -2.43 -0.56
C LEU A 273 -4.56 -3.12 -1.45
N SER A 274 -4.79 -4.41 -1.65
CA SER A 274 -4.27 -5.19 -2.78
C SER A 274 -5.42 -6.10 -3.23
N VAL A 275 -6.16 -5.66 -4.25
CA VAL A 275 -7.40 -6.32 -4.68
C VAL A 275 -7.45 -6.49 -6.19
N PRO A 276 -8.10 -7.55 -6.71
CA PRO A 276 -8.37 -7.65 -8.13
C PRO A 276 -9.23 -6.48 -8.64
N TYR A 277 -8.90 -5.98 -9.82
CA TYR A 277 -9.76 -5.11 -10.61
C TYR A 277 -10.07 -5.73 -11.97
N LYS A 278 -11.19 -5.31 -12.56
CA LYS A 278 -11.52 -5.54 -13.97
C LYS A 278 -11.67 -4.20 -14.66
N GLY A 279 -11.33 -4.12 -15.94
CA GLY A 279 -11.56 -2.94 -16.74
C GLY A 279 -11.53 -3.23 -18.23
N VAL A 280 -11.65 -2.17 -19.03
CA VAL A 280 -11.64 -2.25 -20.49
C VAL A 280 -10.61 -1.27 -21.04
N ILE A 281 -9.68 -1.79 -21.83
CA ILE A 281 -8.77 -0.95 -22.61
C ILE A 281 -9.51 -0.45 -23.83
N GLU A 282 -9.54 0.87 -24.00
CA GLU A 282 -10.05 1.54 -25.19
C GLU A 282 -8.88 2.13 -25.99
N VAL A 283 -8.74 1.68 -27.24
CA VAL A 283 -7.71 2.16 -28.15
C VAL A 283 -8.36 2.91 -29.30
N VAL A 284 -7.88 4.13 -29.55
CA VAL A 284 -8.28 4.94 -30.71
C VAL A 284 -7.06 5.11 -31.62
N LEU A 285 -7.23 4.77 -32.88
CA LEU A 285 -6.20 4.90 -33.91
C LEU A 285 -6.25 6.28 -34.56
N GLU A 286 -5.13 6.73 -35.14
CA GLU A 286 -5.04 8.02 -35.85
C GLU A 286 -6.01 8.09 -37.03
N ALA A 287 -6.26 6.96 -37.69
CA ALA A 287 -7.20 6.81 -38.80
C ALA A 287 -8.68 6.88 -38.37
N GLY A 288 -8.96 7.03 -37.06
CA GLY A 288 -10.32 7.17 -36.50
C GLY A 288 -11.01 5.86 -36.14
N SER A 289 -10.46 4.69 -36.52
CA SER A 289 -10.92 3.40 -36.00
C SER A 289 -10.60 3.25 -34.52
N SER A 290 -11.40 2.46 -33.82
CA SER A 290 -11.15 2.10 -32.42
C SER A 290 -11.47 0.63 -32.15
N PHE A 291 -10.90 0.11 -31.08
CA PHE A 291 -11.22 -1.22 -30.57
C PHE A 291 -11.11 -1.24 -29.05
N ARG A 292 -11.77 -2.22 -28.45
CA ARG A 292 -11.85 -2.39 -27.00
C ARG A 292 -11.65 -3.85 -26.63
N TYR A 293 -10.97 -4.10 -25.51
CA TYR A 293 -10.84 -5.45 -24.95
C TYR A 293 -10.76 -5.41 -23.42
N PRO A 294 -11.30 -6.45 -22.74
CA PRO A 294 -11.29 -6.51 -21.29
C PRO A 294 -9.89 -6.86 -20.77
N ILE A 295 -9.56 -6.35 -19.58
CA ILE A 295 -8.37 -6.73 -18.82
C ILE A 295 -8.71 -6.98 -17.35
N GLU A 296 -7.85 -7.74 -16.69
CA GLU A 296 -7.87 -7.94 -15.24
C GLU A 296 -6.48 -7.68 -14.69
N GLY A 297 -6.42 -7.23 -13.44
CA GLY A 297 -5.16 -6.97 -12.75
C GLY A 297 -5.36 -6.79 -11.26
N ILE A 298 -4.33 -6.34 -10.58
CA ILE A 298 -4.34 -5.99 -9.16
C ILE A 298 -4.30 -4.47 -9.02
N TYR A 299 -5.20 -3.95 -8.22
CA TYR A 299 -5.18 -2.58 -7.75
C TYR A 299 -4.50 -2.55 -6.38
N GLU A 300 -3.45 -1.74 -6.28
CA GLU A 300 -2.82 -1.42 -5.01
C GLU A 300 -3.13 0.02 -4.64
N GLY A 301 -3.57 0.23 -3.40
CA GLY A 301 -3.94 1.56 -2.96
C GLY A 301 -3.77 1.80 -1.48
N VAL A 302 -3.55 3.06 -1.14
CA VAL A 302 -3.57 3.55 0.23
C VAL A 302 -4.56 4.70 0.28
N SER A 303 -5.48 4.65 1.23
CA SER A 303 -6.43 5.72 1.48
C SER A 303 -6.58 5.92 2.98
N CYS A 304 -6.74 7.18 3.40
CA CYS A 304 -7.03 7.51 4.78
C CYS A 304 -8.41 8.17 4.88
N SER A 305 -9.12 7.88 5.98
CA SER A 305 -10.31 8.62 6.36
C SER A 305 -9.98 10.07 6.72
N GLU A 306 -11.01 10.87 6.98
CA GLU A 306 -10.83 12.08 7.77
C GLU A 306 -10.38 11.73 9.20
N VAL A 307 -9.68 12.66 9.84
CA VAL A 307 -9.32 12.56 11.25
C VAL A 307 -10.58 12.74 12.08
N TYR A 308 -10.83 11.83 12.99
CA TYR A 308 -11.89 11.96 13.99
C TYR A 308 -11.28 12.02 15.38
N PHE A 309 -12.01 12.62 16.31
CA PHE A 309 -11.58 12.79 17.69
C PHE A 309 -12.58 12.14 18.64
N ASP A 310 -12.07 11.61 19.73
CA ASP A 310 -12.85 11.08 20.85
C ASP A 310 -12.39 11.75 22.15
N ILE A 311 -13.33 11.95 23.09
CA ILE A 311 -13.07 12.52 24.41
C ILE A 311 -13.58 11.53 25.46
N GLU A 312 -12.66 11.06 26.30
CA GLU A 312 -12.97 10.17 27.41
C GLU A 312 -12.76 10.90 28.74
N GLU A 313 -13.71 10.80 29.67
CA GLU A 313 -13.51 11.26 31.05
C GLU A 313 -12.68 10.21 31.81
N ILE A 314 -11.46 10.58 32.19
CA ILE A 314 -10.47 9.64 32.76
C ILE A 314 -10.36 9.74 34.29
N GLY A 315 -11.21 10.55 34.93
CA GLY A 315 -11.31 10.63 36.38
C GLY A 315 -11.94 11.93 36.85
N ALA A 316 -12.56 11.87 38.02
CA ALA A 316 -13.03 13.08 38.69
C ALA A 316 -11.84 13.85 39.27
N ALA A 317 -11.84 15.17 39.14
CA ALA A 317 -10.92 15.99 39.90
C ALA A 317 -11.40 16.11 41.34
N GLY A 318 -10.46 16.36 42.25
CA GLY A 318 -10.67 16.37 43.69
C GLY A 318 -10.28 15.04 44.33
N TYR A 319 -10.82 14.81 45.51
CA TYR A 319 -10.44 13.69 46.37
C TYR A 319 -11.42 12.52 46.21
N GLU A 320 -10.91 11.31 46.07
CA GLU A 320 -11.70 10.07 46.14
C GLU A 320 -11.17 9.21 47.29
N LEU A 321 -12.08 8.75 48.15
CA LEU A 321 -11.79 7.89 49.29
C LEU A 321 -12.28 6.47 49.02
N PHE A 322 -11.45 5.48 49.32
CA PHE A 322 -11.75 4.06 49.18
C PHE A 322 -11.53 3.30 50.48
N TRP A 323 -12.43 2.36 50.77
CA TRP A 323 -12.32 1.38 51.84
C TRP A 323 -12.30 -0.02 51.24
N ASN A 324 -11.23 -0.78 51.49
CA ASN A 324 -11.06 -2.14 50.95
C ASN A 324 -11.27 -2.22 49.42
N GLY A 325 -10.80 -1.20 48.70
CA GLY A 325 -10.94 -1.09 47.25
C GLY A 325 -12.30 -0.59 46.74
N GLN A 326 -13.29 -0.36 47.62
CA GLN A 326 -14.58 0.22 47.23
C GLN A 326 -14.60 1.73 47.49
N ARG A 327 -15.01 2.53 46.49
CA ARG A 327 -15.15 3.98 46.66
C ARG A 327 -16.28 4.31 47.63
N VAL A 328 -15.99 5.11 48.64
CA VAL A 328 -16.91 5.49 49.73
C VAL A 328 -17.02 7.02 49.91
N GLY A 329 -16.14 7.80 49.29
CA GLY A 329 -16.17 9.27 49.31
C GLY A 329 -15.67 9.85 48.00
N HIS A 330 -16.21 11.02 47.63
CA HIS A 330 -15.77 11.79 46.48
C HIS A 330 -16.06 13.28 46.72
N GLU A 331 -14.99 14.05 46.86
CA GLU A 331 -15.03 15.45 47.24
C GLU A 331 -14.31 16.29 46.17
N PRO A 332 -15.05 16.72 45.13
CA PRO A 332 -14.45 17.30 43.92
C PRO A 332 -13.80 18.67 44.14
N THR A 333 -14.19 19.37 45.20
CA THR A 333 -13.72 20.73 45.51
C THR A 333 -12.70 20.78 46.65
N TRP A 334 -12.31 19.63 47.19
CA TRP A 334 -11.35 19.61 48.29
C TRP A 334 -9.94 19.90 47.81
N THR A 335 -9.18 20.58 48.65
CA THR A 335 -7.73 20.75 48.47
C THR A 335 -6.99 19.46 48.81
N ARG A 336 -5.78 19.31 48.28
CA ARG A 336 -4.90 18.17 48.61
C ARG A 336 -4.65 18.04 50.12
N GLN A 337 -4.62 19.17 50.84
CA GLN A 337 -4.44 19.19 52.29
C GLN A 337 -5.68 18.62 53.01
N GLN A 338 -6.89 19.03 52.62
CA GLN A 338 -8.14 18.48 53.16
C GLN A 338 -8.28 16.97 52.88
N ALA A 339 -7.82 16.53 51.71
CA ALA A 339 -7.76 15.12 51.35
C ALA A 339 -6.81 14.33 52.28
N ILE A 340 -5.61 14.87 52.56
CA ILE A 340 -4.66 14.25 53.51
C ILE A 340 -5.26 14.17 54.92
N GLU A 341 -5.86 15.24 55.42
CA GLU A 341 -6.49 15.29 56.74
C GLU A 341 -7.62 14.26 56.85
N ASN A 342 -8.39 14.08 55.79
CA ASN A 342 -9.45 13.07 55.74
C ASN A 342 -8.91 11.63 55.68
N LEU A 343 -7.83 11.39 54.93
CA LEU A 343 -7.18 10.08 54.90
C LEU A 343 -6.62 9.71 56.27
N GLU A 344 -5.98 10.66 56.95
CA GLU A 344 -5.46 10.47 58.30
C GLU A 344 -6.59 10.19 59.30
N TRP A 345 -7.67 10.96 59.24
CA TRP A 345 -8.84 10.71 60.07
C TRP A 345 -9.43 9.31 59.83
N ASN A 346 -9.64 8.91 58.58
CA ASN A 346 -10.18 7.58 58.27
C ASN A 346 -9.24 6.45 58.72
N LYS A 347 -7.92 6.60 58.52
CA LYS A 347 -6.91 5.65 58.98
C LYS A 347 -6.95 5.46 60.51
N THR A 348 -7.14 6.54 61.28
CA THR A 348 -7.20 6.48 62.75
C THR A 348 -8.51 5.89 63.27
N GLN A 349 -9.64 6.23 62.65
CA GLN A 349 -10.96 5.75 63.10
C GLN A 349 -11.23 4.30 62.69
N ARG A 350 -10.58 3.81 61.63
CA ARG A 350 -10.84 2.49 61.04
C ARG A 350 -9.53 1.71 60.84
N PRO A 351 -8.88 1.25 61.91
CA PRO A 351 -7.59 0.53 61.81
C PRO A 351 -7.70 -0.80 61.05
N ASP A 352 -8.88 -1.41 61.03
CA ASP A 352 -9.13 -2.70 60.37
C ASP A 352 -9.55 -2.57 58.89
N VAL A 353 -9.60 -1.34 58.35
CA VAL A 353 -10.01 -1.07 56.97
C VAL A 353 -8.80 -0.59 56.16
N LEU A 354 -8.65 -1.14 54.95
CA LEU A 354 -7.71 -0.62 53.96
C LEU A 354 -8.22 0.74 53.45
N VAL A 355 -7.79 1.81 54.10
CA VAL A 355 -8.07 3.19 53.67
C VAL A 355 -7.08 3.58 52.58
N GLU A 356 -7.60 4.07 51.46
CA GLU A 356 -6.83 4.56 50.32
C GLU A 356 -7.48 5.83 49.77
N GLY A 357 -6.66 6.72 49.22
CA GLY A 357 -7.14 7.96 48.64
C GLY A 357 -6.45 8.31 47.35
N TRP A 358 -7.20 8.93 46.45
CA TRP A 358 -6.70 9.50 45.21
C TRP A 358 -7.04 10.98 45.22
N TYR A 359 -6.12 11.79 44.73
CA TYR A 359 -6.33 13.21 44.53
C TYR A 359 -6.02 13.56 43.09
N ASN A 360 -7.02 14.05 42.37
CA ASN A 360 -6.94 14.30 40.94
C ASN A 360 -6.44 13.06 40.17
N GLY A 361 -6.85 11.86 40.56
CA GLY A 361 -6.43 10.59 39.94
C GLY A 361 -5.03 10.07 40.32
N GLU A 362 -4.26 10.79 41.14
CA GLU A 362 -3.00 10.29 41.70
C GLU A 362 -3.23 9.64 43.06
N LYS A 363 -2.71 8.44 43.28
CA LYS A 363 -2.76 7.79 44.59
C LYS A 363 -2.04 8.66 45.62
N MET A 364 -2.54 8.75 46.84
CA MET A 364 -1.98 9.62 47.88
C MET A 364 -1.22 8.84 48.95
N GLY A 365 -0.06 9.37 49.36
CA GLY A 365 0.66 8.89 50.54
C GLY A 365 1.80 7.92 50.24
N TYR A 366 2.50 7.53 51.30
CA TYR A 366 3.55 6.49 51.25
C TYR A 366 2.97 5.12 51.60
N GLU A 367 3.24 4.11 50.79
CA GLU A 367 2.91 2.72 51.07
C GLU A 367 4.18 1.88 51.14
N LEU A 368 4.29 1.03 52.17
CA LEU A 368 5.36 0.05 52.30
C LEU A 368 4.76 -1.35 52.28
N PHE A 369 5.36 -2.22 51.48
CA PHE A 369 5.01 -3.62 51.34
C PHE A 369 6.17 -4.50 51.75
N LEU A 370 5.86 -5.61 52.42
CA LEU A 370 6.76 -6.75 52.59
C LEU A 370 6.23 -7.87 51.69
N ASP A 371 7.01 -8.22 50.66
CA ASP A 371 6.56 -9.06 49.56
C ASP A 371 5.32 -8.48 48.87
N THR A 372 4.14 -9.06 49.10
CA THR A 372 2.86 -8.60 48.56
C THR A 372 1.93 -8.02 49.62
N VAL A 373 2.33 -8.04 50.90
CA VAL A 373 1.50 -7.59 52.01
C VAL A 373 1.83 -6.13 52.33
N ARG A 374 0.82 -5.25 52.30
CA ARG A 374 0.98 -3.86 52.74
C ARG A 374 1.18 -3.84 54.25
N VAL A 375 2.34 -3.35 54.69
CA VAL A 375 2.72 -3.30 56.12
C VAL A 375 2.70 -1.88 56.68
N LYS A 376 2.65 -0.84 55.83
CA LYS A 376 2.57 0.56 56.26
C LYS A 376 1.86 1.41 55.23
N PHE A 377 1.12 2.41 55.71
CA PHE A 377 0.56 3.48 54.89
C PHE A 377 0.64 4.81 55.65
N GLU A 378 1.29 5.83 55.10
CA GLU A 378 1.44 7.15 55.73
C GLU A 378 1.04 8.28 54.77
N PRO A 379 -0.19 8.83 54.87
CA PRO A 379 -0.70 9.84 53.94
C PRO A 379 -0.08 11.23 54.11
N THR A 380 0.45 11.55 55.29
CA THR A 380 1.03 12.87 55.63
C THR A 380 2.53 12.96 55.35
N TRP A 381 3.18 11.83 55.06
CA TRP A 381 4.63 11.80 54.92
C TRP A 381 5.09 12.52 53.65
N THR A 382 6.28 13.11 53.75
CA THR A 382 6.99 13.64 52.59
C THR A 382 7.72 12.52 51.84
N ARG A 383 8.03 12.76 50.57
CA ARG A 383 8.84 11.83 49.76
C ARG A 383 10.18 11.49 50.41
N GLN A 384 10.82 12.45 51.08
CA GLN A 384 12.09 12.23 51.78
C GLN A 384 11.93 11.29 52.98
N GLN A 385 10.86 11.44 53.77
CA GLN A 385 10.55 10.54 54.89
C GLN A 385 10.25 9.13 54.39
N ALA A 386 9.48 8.99 53.31
CA ALA A 386 9.19 7.72 52.66
C ALA A 386 10.45 6.98 52.18
N ILE A 387 11.35 7.70 51.49
CA ILE A 387 12.64 7.14 51.05
C ILE A 387 13.51 6.72 52.24
N ALA A 388 13.58 7.55 53.28
CA ALA A 388 14.39 7.26 54.47
C ALA A 388 13.90 6.00 55.20
N ASP A 389 12.59 5.84 55.37
CA ASP A 389 11.98 4.65 55.97
C ASP A 389 12.20 3.40 55.12
N LEU A 390 11.96 3.46 53.80
CA LEU A 390 12.21 2.32 52.92
C LEU A 390 13.67 1.85 52.99
N ARG A 391 14.63 2.78 53.02
CA ARG A 391 16.05 2.47 53.19
C ARG A 391 16.33 1.82 54.53
N TRP A 392 15.81 2.41 55.60
CA TRP A 392 15.99 1.90 56.96
C TRP A 392 15.45 0.46 57.10
N GLN A 393 14.26 0.18 56.55
CA GLN A 393 13.65 -1.15 56.57
C GLN A 393 14.48 -2.20 55.84
N LYS A 394 15.02 -1.86 54.65
CA LYS A 394 15.92 -2.73 53.88
C LYS A 394 17.25 -3.00 54.59
N LEU A 395 17.82 -1.99 55.27
CA LEU A 395 19.06 -2.11 56.03
C LEU A 395 18.92 -3.02 57.25
N GLN A 396 17.84 -2.83 58.03
CA GLN A 396 17.62 -3.56 59.28
C GLN A 396 17.16 -5.01 59.05
N ASN A 397 16.52 -5.29 57.92
CA ASN A 397 15.92 -6.59 57.63
C ASN A 397 16.51 -7.20 56.34
N GLN A 398 17.82 -7.44 56.35
CA GLN A 398 18.49 -8.05 55.20
C GLN A 398 17.85 -9.40 54.81
N GLY A 399 17.58 -9.57 53.51
CA GLY A 399 16.90 -10.76 52.98
C GLY A 399 15.37 -10.65 52.90
N LYS A 400 14.75 -9.60 53.45
CA LYS A 400 13.32 -9.32 53.28
C LYS A 400 13.09 -8.37 52.09
N ASN A 401 12.04 -8.64 51.31
CA ASN A 401 11.71 -7.91 50.09
C ASN A 401 10.76 -6.74 50.38
N TYR A 402 11.31 -5.68 50.97
CA TYR A 402 10.56 -4.44 51.18
C TYR A 402 10.45 -3.64 49.88
N LYS A 403 9.24 -3.17 49.55
CA LYS A 403 8.98 -2.29 48.41
C LYS A 403 8.14 -1.09 48.84
N GLY A 404 8.54 0.12 48.42
CA GLY A 404 7.85 1.35 48.77
C GLY A 404 7.35 2.12 47.56
N TRP A 405 6.18 2.74 47.69
CA TRP A 405 5.61 3.66 46.71
C TRP A 405 5.24 4.98 47.39
N PHE A 406 5.46 6.11 46.70
CA PHE A 406 5.01 7.41 47.17
C PHE A 406 4.14 8.07 46.12
N ASN A 407 2.90 8.37 46.48
CA ASN A 407 1.87 8.83 45.56
C ASN A 407 1.73 7.96 44.29
N GLY A 408 1.87 6.63 44.43
CA GLY A 408 1.84 5.68 43.31
C GLY A 408 3.16 5.54 42.53
N GLU A 409 4.17 6.38 42.78
CA GLU A 409 5.50 6.27 42.16
C GLU A 409 6.38 5.26 42.90
N ASP A 410 7.02 4.33 42.16
CA ASP A 410 7.91 3.31 42.73
C ASP A 410 9.21 3.94 43.28
N LEU A 411 9.44 3.82 44.58
CA LEU A 411 10.65 4.32 45.25
C LEU A 411 11.84 3.35 45.19
N ASN A 412 11.64 2.11 44.75
CA ASN A 412 12.67 1.07 44.77
C ASN A 412 13.83 1.35 43.80
N THR A 413 13.58 2.09 42.73
CA THR A 413 14.58 2.46 41.71
C THR A 413 15.44 3.66 42.12
N LEU A 414 14.95 4.50 43.04
CA LEU A 414 15.63 5.72 43.54
C LEU A 414 16.53 5.45 44.75
N ALA A 415 16.29 4.37 45.49
CA ALA A 415 17.14 3.96 46.60
C ALA A 415 18.58 3.55 46.15
N ALA A 416 18.74 3.12 44.89
CA ALA A 416 20.02 2.64 44.35
C ALA A 416 20.99 3.75 43.84
N LYS A 417 20.54 5.00 43.67
CA LYS A 417 21.32 6.07 43.00
C LYS A 417 22.08 7.05 43.91
N ALA A 418 22.14 6.82 45.22
CA ALA A 418 22.90 7.68 46.16
C ALA A 418 24.08 6.98 46.87
N GLU A 419 24.40 5.73 46.50
CA GLU A 419 25.57 5.02 47.02
C GLU A 419 26.89 5.34 46.28
N ALA A 420 26.86 6.29 45.33
CA ALA A 420 28.04 6.72 44.57
C ALA A 420 28.53 8.12 44.95
N THR A 421 28.67 8.42 46.24
CA THR A 421 29.51 9.57 46.67
C THR A 421 30.12 9.28 48.04
N PRO A 422 31.44 8.98 48.12
CA PRO A 422 32.12 8.88 49.39
C PRO A 422 32.40 10.30 49.93
N VAL A 423 32.11 10.51 51.21
CA VAL A 423 32.65 11.63 51.98
C VAL A 423 34.11 11.31 52.30
N THR A 424 35.04 12.03 51.69
CA THR A 424 36.42 12.14 52.17
C THR A 424 36.59 13.47 52.92
N VAL A 425 37.12 13.35 54.14
CA VAL A 425 37.80 14.43 54.89
C VAL A 425 39.14 14.74 54.23
#